data_AF-A0A7S3XZX6-F1
#
_entry.id   AF-A0A7S3XZX6-F1
#
_cell.length_a   1.000
_cell.length_b   1.000
_cell.length_c   1.000
_cell.angle_alpha   90.00
_cell.angle_beta   90.00
_cell.angle_gamma   90.00
#
_symmetry.space_group_name_H-M   'P 1'
#
loop_
_entity.id
_entity.type
_entity.pdbx_description
1 polymer ?
#
loop_
_entity_poly.entity_id
_entity_poly.type
_entity_poly.pdbx_seq_one_letter_code
_entity_poly.pdbx_strand_id
1 'polypeptide(L)'
;MALTLEKVPAAIQGIALGNAGLASLFLVLGKIYQKNDECVVVVYILAPVSLFFLLLYLGKTFLYPKAFMKDAASPTTNFTYGATAICLSLLSSFLALPQLGLHYKYGLVGVSAAAIFQIFQEVWFLYTCFRTHTGPQPFWNAACISISVTTITGVSVNMPLWVRQLSWFIALATMVLTMPPQIWSVLKHHRMLGGTGDPTSISRLNNNPTVAIMQASASILCSGWHAGSFKGSANGSVMHDAVGFVLFFTSMLFFGLTVVALVVRWKVIRTQSPHRILPYRH
;
A
#
# COMPACT_ATOMS: atom_id res chain seq x y z
N MET A 1 -0.24 29.90 -5.65
CA MET A 1 -0.91 29.56 -4.38
C MET A 1 0.09 28.77 -3.54
N ALA A 2 0.63 29.35 -2.46
CA ALA A 2 1.61 28.66 -1.63
C ALA A 2 0.95 27.47 -0.91
N LEU A 3 1.54 26.28 -1.05
CA LEU A 3 1.07 25.08 -0.36
C LEU A 3 1.48 25.19 1.11
N THR A 4 0.56 25.56 2.00
CA THR A 4 0.83 25.57 3.44
C THR A 4 0.89 24.13 3.94
N LEU A 5 1.81 23.84 4.87
CA LEU A 5 2.02 22.48 5.41
C LEU A 5 0.73 21.87 5.99
N GLU A 6 -0.14 22.70 6.57
CA GLU A 6 -1.47 22.34 7.06
C GLU A 6 -2.35 21.67 5.98
N LYS A 7 -2.24 22.13 4.71
CA LYS A 7 -3.04 21.68 3.57
C LYS A 7 -2.44 20.48 2.84
N VAL A 8 -1.30 19.95 3.31
CA VAL A 8 -0.70 18.76 2.72
C VAL A 8 -1.66 17.57 2.92
N PRO A 9 -2.10 16.92 1.83
CA PRO A 9 -3.05 15.82 1.92
C PRO A 9 -2.37 14.56 2.44
N ALA A 10 -3.09 13.78 3.25
CA ALA A 10 -2.60 12.50 3.77
C ALA A 10 -2.23 11.50 2.65
N ALA A 11 -2.89 11.60 1.50
CA ALA A 11 -2.62 10.80 0.30
C ALA A 11 -1.19 10.96 -0.26
N ILE A 12 -0.44 12.01 0.12
CA ILE A 12 0.97 12.18 -0.28
C ILE A 12 1.85 11.00 0.17
N GLN A 13 1.44 10.30 1.23
CA GLN A 13 2.11 9.09 1.71
C GLN A 13 2.09 7.95 0.67
N GLY A 14 1.11 7.95 -0.24
CA GLY A 14 1.09 7.02 -1.36
C GLY A 14 2.26 7.23 -2.33
N ILE A 15 2.72 8.47 -2.52
CA ILE A 15 3.89 8.79 -3.36
C ILE A 15 5.16 8.30 -2.68
N ALA A 16 5.29 8.58 -1.37
CA ALA A 16 6.42 8.08 -0.57
C ALA A 16 6.52 6.55 -0.64
N LEU A 17 5.39 5.87 -0.44
CA LEU A 17 5.30 4.42 -0.52
C LEU A 17 5.64 3.90 -1.93
N GLY A 18 5.11 4.52 -2.99
CA GLY A 18 5.38 4.10 -4.36
C GLY A 18 6.86 4.17 -4.70
N ASN A 19 7.55 5.24 -4.30
CA ASN A 19 8.99 5.41 -4.50
C ASN A 19 9.80 4.37 -3.71
N ALA A 20 9.45 4.14 -2.44
CA ALA A 20 10.11 3.12 -1.62
C ALA A 20 9.89 1.70 -2.20
N GLY A 21 8.67 1.38 -2.62
CA GLY A 21 8.36 0.10 -3.26
C GLY A 21 9.10 -0.11 -4.58
N LEU A 22 9.22 0.94 -5.41
CA LEU A 22 9.99 0.90 -6.64
C LEU A 22 11.48 0.68 -6.36
N ALA A 23 12.05 1.37 -5.37
CA ALA A 23 13.42 1.15 -4.93
C ALA A 23 13.64 -0.32 -4.50
N SER A 24 12.71 -0.91 -3.74
CA SER A 24 12.75 -2.33 -3.38
C SER A 24 12.71 -3.25 -4.60
N LEU A 25 11.90 -2.95 -5.61
CA LEU A 25 11.84 -3.72 -6.86
C LEU A 25 13.21 -3.71 -7.56
N PHE A 26 13.84 -2.55 -7.71
CA PHE A 26 15.16 -2.46 -8.33
C PHE A 26 16.23 -3.26 -7.57
N LEU A 27 16.19 -3.29 -6.24
CA LEU A 27 17.08 -4.16 -5.47
C LEU A 27 16.89 -5.65 -5.79
N VAL A 28 15.65 -6.09 -6.01
CA VAL A 28 15.37 -7.48 -6.42
C VAL A 28 15.87 -7.73 -7.85
N LEU A 29 15.62 -6.81 -8.78
CA LEU A 29 16.10 -6.92 -10.16
C LEU A 29 17.64 -6.92 -10.22
N GLY A 30 18.31 -6.12 -9.40
CA GLY A 30 19.77 -6.10 -9.31
C GLY A 30 20.35 -7.46 -8.91
N LYS A 31 19.67 -8.18 -8.00
CA LYS A 31 20.07 -9.54 -7.64
C LYS A 31 19.85 -10.54 -8.77
N ILE A 32 18.72 -10.44 -9.47
CA ILE A 32 18.37 -11.34 -10.58
C ILE A 32 19.35 -11.17 -11.76
N TYR A 33 19.63 -9.92 -12.13
CA TYR A 33 20.49 -9.59 -13.27
C TYR A 33 21.97 -9.43 -12.91
N GLN A 34 22.34 -9.66 -11.64
CA GLN A 34 23.70 -9.46 -11.13
C GLN A 34 24.24 -8.02 -11.33
N LYS A 35 23.32 -7.05 -11.32
CA LYS A 35 23.57 -5.60 -11.47
C LYS A 35 23.28 -4.85 -10.17
N ASN A 36 23.79 -5.37 -9.05
CA ASN A 36 23.50 -4.84 -7.72
C ASN A 36 23.89 -3.37 -7.58
N ASP A 37 25.09 -2.99 -8.02
CA ASP A 37 25.60 -1.63 -7.85
C ASP A 37 24.79 -0.60 -8.63
N GLU A 38 24.43 -0.92 -9.89
CA GLU A 38 23.59 -0.07 -10.74
C GLU A 38 22.19 0.13 -10.14
N CYS A 39 21.60 -0.95 -9.59
CA CYS A 39 20.27 -0.87 -8.99
C CYS A 39 20.25 -0.16 -7.63
N VAL A 40 21.36 -0.19 -6.89
CA VAL A 40 21.50 0.56 -5.63
C VAL A 40 21.50 2.07 -5.88
N VAL A 41 21.98 2.55 -7.03
CA VAL A 41 21.85 3.97 -7.43
C VAL A 41 20.39 4.43 -7.42
N VAL A 42 19.46 3.58 -7.87
CA VAL A 42 18.03 3.89 -7.85
C VAL A 42 17.53 4.06 -6.42
N VAL A 43 18.02 3.28 -5.48
CA VAL A 43 17.69 3.43 -4.05
C VAL A 43 18.21 4.76 -3.51
N TYR A 44 19.45 5.15 -3.85
CA TYR A 44 20.00 6.45 -3.46
C TYR A 44 19.19 7.65 -3.96
N ILE A 45 18.46 7.50 -5.07
CA ILE A 45 17.60 8.56 -5.62
C ILE A 45 16.20 8.51 -4.98
N LEU A 46 15.58 7.33 -4.96
CA LEU A 46 14.17 7.20 -4.56
C LEU A 46 13.96 7.21 -3.04
N ALA A 47 14.91 6.70 -2.26
CA ALA A 47 14.77 6.67 -0.80
C ALA A 47 14.74 8.08 -0.18
N PRO A 48 15.62 9.03 -0.56
CA PRO A 48 15.52 10.42 -0.08
C PRO A 48 14.23 11.12 -0.50
N VAL A 49 13.74 10.88 -1.72
CA VAL A 49 12.45 11.44 -2.17
C VAL A 49 11.30 10.90 -1.32
N SER A 50 11.32 9.58 -1.02
CA SER A 50 10.34 8.96 -0.13
C SER A 50 10.40 9.56 1.28
N LEU A 51 11.62 9.73 1.81
CA LEU A 51 11.87 10.33 3.12
C LEU A 51 11.36 11.77 3.17
N PHE A 52 11.58 12.58 2.13
CA PHE A 52 11.08 13.95 2.04
C PHE A 52 9.56 14.02 2.22
N PHE A 53 8.80 13.20 1.50
CA PHE A 53 7.34 13.17 1.63
C PHE A 53 6.87 12.66 3.00
N LEU A 54 7.61 11.71 3.60
CA LEU A 54 7.33 11.24 4.95
C LEU A 54 7.57 12.34 5.99
N LEU A 55 8.68 13.06 5.88
CA LEU A 55 9.03 14.19 6.75
C LEU A 55 8.08 15.37 6.60
N LEU A 56 7.60 15.68 5.39
CA LEU A 56 6.57 16.71 5.18
C LEU A 56 5.30 16.42 6.00
N TYR A 57 4.83 15.17 5.97
CA TYR A 57 3.62 14.81 6.69
C TYR A 57 3.86 14.63 8.19
N LEU A 58 5.04 14.16 8.59
CA LEU A 58 5.47 14.17 9.99
C LEU A 58 5.51 15.61 10.53
N GLY A 59 6.02 16.56 9.75
CA GLY A 59 5.99 17.99 10.07
C GLY A 59 4.58 18.52 10.29
N LYS A 60 3.61 18.12 9.45
CA LYS A 60 2.18 18.43 9.65
C LYS A 60 1.68 17.91 10.99
N THR A 61 2.10 16.71 11.39
CA THR A 61 1.71 16.07 12.65
C THR A 61 2.12 16.88 13.87
N PHE A 62 3.34 17.42 13.87
CA PHE A 62 3.86 18.23 14.98
C PHE A 62 3.39 19.69 14.95
N LEU A 63 3.38 20.33 13.78
CA LEU A 63 3.09 21.75 13.65
C LEU A 63 1.58 22.07 13.59
N TYR A 64 0.76 21.11 13.15
CA TYR A 64 -0.69 21.28 12.98
C TYR A 64 -1.49 20.10 13.57
N PRO A 65 -1.39 19.84 14.89
CA PRO A 65 -2.00 18.67 15.51
C PRO A 65 -3.52 18.61 15.34
N LYS A 66 -4.21 19.75 15.29
CA LYS A 66 -5.67 19.80 15.02
C LYS A 66 -6.02 19.28 13.63
N ALA A 67 -5.23 19.65 12.61
CA ALA A 67 -5.43 19.18 11.25
C ALA A 67 -5.11 17.68 11.13
N PHE A 68 -4.04 17.23 11.81
CA PHE A 68 -3.71 15.82 11.92
C PHE A 68 -4.82 15.00 12.59
N MET A 69 -5.35 15.44 13.73
CA MET A 69 -6.42 14.73 14.45
C MET A 69 -7.70 14.63 13.61
N LYS A 70 -7.98 15.63 12.76
CA LYS A 70 -9.08 15.58 11.79
C LYS A 70 -8.86 14.49 10.74
N ASP A 71 -7.65 14.37 10.21
CA ASP A 71 -7.28 13.29 9.28
C ASP A 71 -7.34 11.91 9.97
N ALA A 72 -6.89 11.80 11.22
CA ALA A 72 -6.92 10.55 11.98
C ALA A 72 -8.33 10.10 12.38
N ALA A 73 -9.28 11.02 12.52
CA ALA A 73 -10.65 10.70 12.90
C ALA A 73 -11.48 10.05 11.77
N SER A 74 -11.08 10.19 10.50
CA SER A 74 -11.81 9.61 9.36
C SER A 74 -11.10 8.37 8.79
N PRO A 75 -11.79 7.24 8.59
CA PRO A 75 -11.23 6.06 7.92
C PRO A 75 -10.61 6.36 6.55
N THR A 76 -11.22 7.28 5.78
CA THR A 76 -10.80 7.61 4.41
C THR A 76 -9.48 8.38 4.35
N THR A 77 -8.98 8.88 5.46
CA THR A 77 -7.67 9.54 5.57
C THR A 77 -6.75 8.77 6.49
N ASN A 78 -7.28 8.15 7.54
CA ASN A 78 -6.52 7.32 8.47
C ASN A 78 -5.84 6.12 7.79
N PHE A 79 -6.42 5.54 6.73
CA PHE A 79 -5.77 4.43 6.01
C PHE A 79 -4.37 4.77 5.48
N THR A 80 -4.07 6.05 5.21
CA THR A 80 -2.76 6.47 4.68
C THR A 80 -1.64 6.32 5.70
N TYR A 81 -1.93 6.24 7.00
CA TYR A 81 -0.91 5.90 8.00
C TYR A 81 -0.41 4.47 7.85
N GLY A 82 -1.25 3.56 7.32
CA GLY A 82 -0.79 2.23 6.90
C GLY A 82 0.28 2.34 5.82
N ALA A 83 0.09 3.22 4.84
CA ALA A 83 1.10 3.50 3.82
C ALA A 83 2.38 4.11 4.40
N THR A 84 2.27 5.00 5.39
CA THR A 84 3.44 5.53 6.14
C THR A 84 4.18 4.42 6.86
N ALA A 85 3.48 3.52 7.53
CA ALA A 85 4.07 2.41 8.28
C ALA A 85 4.78 1.41 7.35
N ILE A 86 4.22 1.14 6.17
CA ILE A 86 4.89 0.35 5.13
C ILE A 86 6.15 1.07 4.64
N CYS A 87 6.04 2.35 4.29
CA CYS A 87 7.15 3.15 3.78
C CYS A 87 8.32 3.18 4.79
N LEU A 88 8.03 3.40 6.07
CA LEU A 88 9.03 3.39 7.14
C LEU A 88 9.75 2.04 7.25
N SER A 89 9.00 0.93 7.12
CA SER A 89 9.58 -0.41 7.13
C SER A 89 10.53 -0.63 5.95
N LEU A 90 10.12 -0.24 4.74
CA LEU A 90 10.94 -0.34 3.53
C LEU A 90 12.20 0.52 3.62
N LEU A 91 12.08 1.79 4.03
CA LEU A 91 13.23 2.69 4.18
C LEU A 91 14.20 2.18 5.24
N SER A 92 13.69 1.67 6.36
CA SER A 92 14.52 1.08 7.41
C SER A 92 15.24 -0.18 6.92
N SER A 93 14.59 -0.98 6.07
CA SER A 93 15.21 -2.17 5.46
C SER A 93 16.40 -1.81 4.57
N PHE A 94 16.36 -0.64 3.90
CA PHE A 94 17.48 -0.17 3.09
C PHE A 94 18.71 0.15 3.95
N LEU A 95 18.54 0.65 5.19
CA LEU A 95 19.64 0.91 6.11
C LEU A 95 20.44 -0.35 6.49
N ALA A 96 19.88 -1.54 6.26
CA ALA A 96 20.56 -2.81 6.46
C ALA A 96 21.35 -3.30 5.22
N LEU A 97 21.32 -2.57 4.11
CA LEU A 97 22.09 -2.90 2.91
C LEU A 97 23.60 -2.70 3.18
N PRO A 98 24.43 -3.73 2.94
CA PRO A 98 25.88 -3.62 3.10
C PRO A 98 26.50 -2.47 2.29
N GLN A 99 25.94 -2.19 1.11
CA GLN A 99 26.41 -1.14 0.19
C GLN A 99 26.24 0.27 0.74
N LEU A 100 25.30 0.49 1.68
CA LEU A 100 25.13 1.80 2.31
C LEU A 100 26.19 2.07 3.38
N GLY A 101 26.98 1.06 3.79
CA GLY A 101 27.96 1.19 4.88
C GLY A 101 27.33 1.52 6.24
N LEU A 102 26.01 1.47 6.35
CA LEU A 102 25.27 1.77 7.57
C LEU A 102 25.20 0.53 8.46
N HIS A 103 25.22 0.75 9.79
CA HIS A 103 25.14 -0.36 10.72
C HIS A 103 23.80 -1.06 10.59
N TYR A 104 23.86 -2.36 10.26
CA TYR A 104 22.73 -3.29 10.24
C TYR A 104 21.77 -3.16 11.44
N LYS A 105 22.29 -2.81 12.62
CA LYS A 105 21.53 -2.55 13.85
C LYS A 105 20.45 -1.45 13.65
N TYR A 106 20.74 -0.41 12.88
CA TYR A 106 19.77 0.66 12.61
C TYR A 106 18.60 0.16 11.77
N GLY A 107 18.88 -0.67 10.76
CA GLY A 107 17.83 -1.31 9.97
C GLY A 107 16.95 -2.21 10.83
N LEU A 108 17.55 -3.04 11.69
CA LEU A 108 16.79 -3.91 12.59
C LEU A 108 15.89 -3.11 13.55
N VAL A 109 16.40 -2.05 14.18
CA VAL A 109 15.61 -1.20 15.07
C VAL A 109 14.48 -0.52 14.30
N GLY A 110 14.77 0.04 13.12
CA GLY A 110 13.79 0.72 12.28
C GLY A 110 12.67 -0.20 11.79
N VAL A 111 13.01 -1.41 11.31
CA VAL A 111 12.03 -2.41 10.86
C VAL A 111 11.19 -2.89 12.05
N SER A 112 11.79 -3.09 13.23
CA SER A 112 11.06 -3.50 14.44
C SER A 112 10.09 -2.41 14.91
N ALA A 113 10.54 -1.15 14.94
CA ALA A 113 9.68 -0.02 15.28
C ALA A 113 8.54 0.15 14.28
N ALA A 114 8.81 -0.02 12.98
CA ALA A 114 7.80 0.00 11.94
C ALA A 114 6.78 -1.13 12.12
N ALA A 115 7.20 -2.34 12.47
CA ALA A 115 6.31 -3.47 12.73
C ALA A 115 5.35 -3.19 13.90
N ILE A 116 5.86 -2.63 15.00
CA ILE A 116 5.03 -2.22 16.15
C ILE A 116 4.03 -1.14 15.72
N PHE A 117 4.49 -0.14 14.96
CA PHE A 117 3.64 0.92 14.45
C PHE A 117 2.56 0.40 13.49
N GLN A 118 2.86 -0.59 12.65
CA GLN A 118 1.90 -1.26 11.78
C GLN A 118 0.78 -1.93 12.57
N ILE A 119 1.11 -2.67 13.65
CA ILE A 119 0.10 -3.31 14.51
C ILE A 119 -0.78 -2.25 15.18
N PHE A 120 -0.15 -1.24 15.80
CA PHE A 120 -0.89 -0.16 16.44
C PHE A 120 -1.85 0.52 15.45
N GLN A 121 -1.35 0.81 14.24
CA GLN A 121 -2.14 1.47 13.22
C GLN A 121 -3.26 0.58 12.69
N GLU A 122 -3.04 -0.71 12.48
CA GLU A 122 -4.10 -1.63 12.05
C GLU A 122 -5.23 -1.67 13.09
N VAL A 123 -4.89 -1.81 14.37
CA VAL A 123 -5.86 -1.79 15.48
C VAL A 123 -6.60 -0.45 15.54
N TRP A 124 -5.89 0.67 15.46
CA TRP A 124 -6.48 2.01 15.50
C TRP A 124 -7.39 2.29 14.30
N PHE A 125 -6.99 1.85 13.11
CA PHE A 125 -7.79 1.96 11.89
C PHE A 125 -9.07 1.14 11.99
N LEU A 126 -8.98 -0.12 12.41
CA LEU A 126 -10.15 -1.00 12.60
C LEU A 126 -11.10 -0.43 13.66
N TYR A 127 -10.57 0.08 14.77
CA TYR A 127 -11.35 0.78 15.79
C TYR A 127 -12.10 2.00 15.21
N THR A 128 -11.41 2.82 14.41
CA THR A 128 -12.01 3.99 13.76
C THR A 128 -13.11 3.59 12.78
N CYS A 129 -12.91 2.53 12.01
CA CYS A 129 -13.92 1.98 11.10
C CYS A 129 -15.14 1.46 11.86
N PHE A 130 -14.92 0.73 12.95
CA PHE A 130 -15.99 0.22 13.80
C PHE A 130 -16.82 1.37 14.41
N ARG A 131 -16.16 2.38 14.99
CA ARG A 131 -16.80 3.54 15.59
C ARG A 131 -17.62 4.37 14.60
N THR A 132 -17.17 4.45 13.35
CA THR A 132 -17.84 5.21 12.29
C THR A 132 -18.83 4.38 11.48
N HIS A 133 -19.03 3.11 11.83
CA HIS A 133 -19.83 2.14 11.07
C HIS A 133 -19.46 2.09 9.58
N THR A 134 -18.18 2.31 9.28
CA THR A 134 -17.68 2.21 7.90
C THR A 134 -17.44 0.73 7.61
N GLY A 135 -18.07 0.20 6.57
CA GLY A 135 -17.83 -1.16 6.09
C GLY A 135 -16.52 -1.30 5.30
N PRO A 136 -16.03 -2.53 5.04
CA PRO A 136 -14.81 -2.77 4.27
C PRO A 136 -14.83 -2.11 2.89
N GLN A 137 -13.80 -1.32 2.59
CA GLN A 137 -13.59 -0.65 1.31
C GLN A 137 -12.17 -0.88 0.77
N PRO A 138 -11.92 -0.73 -0.54
CA PRO A 138 -10.60 -0.96 -1.13
C PRO A 138 -9.42 -0.25 -0.45
N PHE A 139 -9.64 0.94 0.13
CA PHE A 139 -8.60 1.68 0.83
C PHE A 139 -8.16 1.03 2.16
N TRP A 140 -8.97 0.13 2.73
CA TRP A 140 -8.63 -0.57 3.99
C TRP A 140 -7.35 -1.38 3.86
N ASN A 141 -7.09 -1.89 2.65
CA ASN A 141 -5.97 -2.78 2.36
C ASN A 141 -4.61 -2.19 2.76
N ALA A 142 -4.39 -0.88 2.61
CA ALA A 142 -3.11 -0.28 2.97
C ALA A 142 -2.85 -0.33 4.49
N ALA A 143 -3.89 -0.24 5.32
CA ALA A 143 -3.77 -0.38 6.77
C ALA A 143 -3.73 -1.86 7.18
N CYS A 144 -4.72 -2.63 6.70
CA CYS A 144 -4.94 -4.04 7.04
C CYS A 144 -3.86 -5.01 6.57
N ILE A 145 -3.06 -4.64 5.57
CA ILE A 145 -2.03 -5.52 5.00
C ILE A 145 -0.63 -4.98 5.29
N SER A 146 -0.54 -3.81 5.93
CA SER A 146 0.74 -3.17 6.25
C SER A 146 1.69 -4.10 7.01
N ILE A 147 1.15 -4.89 7.95
CA ILE A 147 1.93 -5.80 8.78
C ILE A 147 2.64 -6.90 7.96
N SER A 148 2.09 -7.34 6.82
CA SER A 148 2.76 -8.33 5.96
C SER A 148 4.09 -7.85 5.39
N VAL A 149 4.31 -6.52 5.34
CA VAL A 149 5.57 -5.97 4.86
C VAL A 149 6.69 -6.29 5.85
N THR A 150 6.40 -6.45 7.13
CA THR A 150 7.38 -6.95 8.13
C THR A 150 7.91 -8.34 7.77
N THR A 151 7.12 -9.19 7.11
CA THR A 151 7.61 -10.47 6.60
C THR A 151 8.69 -10.27 5.52
N ILE A 152 8.52 -9.26 4.67
CA ILE A 152 9.44 -8.95 3.56
C ILE A 152 10.69 -8.26 4.09
N THR A 153 10.53 -7.15 4.81
CA THR A 153 11.64 -6.34 5.34
C THR A 153 12.36 -7.03 6.48
N GLY A 154 11.67 -7.88 7.25
CA GLY A 154 12.27 -8.70 8.30
C GLY A 154 13.35 -9.64 7.78
N VAL A 155 13.31 -10.05 6.50
CA VAL A 155 14.35 -10.90 5.91
C VAL A 155 15.67 -10.15 5.81
N SER A 156 15.65 -8.88 5.39
CA SER A 156 16.89 -8.10 5.22
C SER A 156 17.55 -7.75 6.55
N VAL A 157 16.79 -7.81 7.64
CA VAL A 157 17.26 -7.56 9.02
C VAL A 157 17.28 -8.83 9.87
N ASN A 158 17.33 -10.02 9.25
CA ASN A 158 17.39 -11.32 9.91
C ASN A 158 16.46 -11.46 11.14
N MET A 159 15.22 -10.96 11.02
CA MET A 159 14.22 -11.09 12.08
C MET A 159 13.89 -12.56 12.34
N PRO A 160 13.56 -12.92 13.60
CA PRO A 160 13.15 -14.28 13.95
C PRO A 160 12.05 -14.79 13.03
N LEU A 161 12.20 -16.04 12.58
CA LEU A 161 11.29 -16.63 11.58
C LEU A 161 9.82 -16.57 12.04
N TRP A 162 9.56 -16.86 13.30
CA TRP A 162 8.20 -16.85 13.86
C TRP A 162 7.54 -15.47 13.78
N VAL A 163 8.30 -14.37 13.93
CA VAL A 163 7.78 -12.99 13.79
C VAL A 163 7.34 -12.77 12.35
N ARG A 164 8.22 -13.10 11.39
CA ARG A 164 7.94 -12.96 9.96
C ARG A 164 6.71 -13.76 9.53
N GLN A 165 6.59 -15.00 10.01
CA GLN A 165 5.45 -15.87 9.71
C GLN A 165 4.16 -15.37 10.35
N LEU A 166 4.20 -14.95 11.62
CA LEU A 166 3.04 -14.42 12.33
C LEU A 166 2.49 -13.16 11.63
N SER A 167 3.37 -12.21 11.26
CA SER A 167 2.98 -11.02 10.49
C SER A 167 2.28 -11.36 9.17
N TRP A 168 2.75 -12.41 8.48
CA TRP A 168 2.14 -12.86 7.24
C TRP A 168 0.76 -13.47 7.47
N PHE A 169 0.62 -14.35 8.47
CA PHE A 169 -0.66 -14.99 8.81
C PHE A 169 -1.72 -13.98 9.26
N ILE A 170 -1.34 -12.97 10.05
CA ILE A 170 -2.25 -11.89 10.45
C ILE A 170 -2.80 -11.18 9.21
N ALA A 171 -1.90 -10.73 8.31
CA ALA A 171 -2.33 -10.04 7.10
C ALA A 171 -3.15 -10.93 6.15
N LEU A 172 -2.83 -12.22 6.05
CA LEU A 172 -3.63 -13.18 5.28
C LEU A 172 -5.04 -13.29 5.86
N ALA A 173 -5.16 -13.47 7.18
CA ALA A 173 -6.44 -13.55 7.86
C ALA A 173 -7.26 -12.26 7.64
N THR A 174 -6.64 -11.09 7.79
CA THR A 174 -7.29 -9.80 7.53
C THR A 174 -7.73 -9.69 6.07
N MET A 175 -6.92 -10.11 5.09
CA MET A 175 -7.31 -10.12 3.68
C MET A 175 -8.51 -11.06 3.44
N VAL A 176 -8.48 -12.30 3.95
CA VAL A 176 -9.58 -13.27 3.76
C VAL A 176 -10.89 -12.74 4.35
N LEU A 177 -10.84 -12.03 5.47
CA LEU A 177 -12.03 -11.46 6.12
C LEU A 177 -12.54 -10.20 5.42
N THR A 178 -11.65 -9.34 4.94
CA THR A 178 -12.03 -8.02 4.40
C THR A 178 -12.21 -8.01 2.89
N MET A 179 -11.58 -8.91 2.13
CA MET A 179 -11.59 -8.88 0.67
C MET A 179 -12.96 -9.28 0.06
N PRO A 180 -13.65 -10.34 0.52
CA PRO A 180 -14.97 -10.67 0.00
C PRO A 180 -16.00 -9.52 0.08
N PRO A 181 -16.18 -8.83 1.23
CA PRO A 181 -17.09 -7.69 1.30
C PRO A 181 -16.62 -6.49 0.46
N GLN A 182 -15.31 -6.29 0.29
CA GLN A 182 -14.78 -5.26 -0.63
C GLN A 182 -15.13 -5.56 -2.09
N ILE A 183 -14.88 -6.79 -2.56
CA ILE A 183 -15.23 -7.23 -3.92
C ILE A 183 -16.73 -7.09 -4.13
N TRP A 184 -17.54 -7.56 -3.18
CA TRP A 184 -19.00 -7.43 -3.24
C TRP A 184 -19.43 -5.97 -3.33
N SER A 185 -18.84 -5.07 -2.55
CA SER A 185 -19.12 -3.63 -2.60
C SER A 185 -18.85 -3.06 -3.99
N VAL A 186 -17.68 -3.38 -4.58
CA VAL A 186 -17.30 -2.94 -5.93
C VAL A 186 -18.26 -3.51 -7.00
N LEU A 187 -18.57 -4.81 -6.93
CA LEU A 187 -19.47 -5.48 -7.89
C LEU A 187 -20.92 -4.99 -7.77
N LYS A 188 -21.44 -4.80 -6.54
CA LYS A 188 -22.78 -4.29 -6.28
C LYS A 188 -22.94 -2.89 -6.87
N HIS A 189 -21.94 -2.03 -6.68
CA HIS A 189 -21.95 -0.71 -7.30
C HIS A 189 -21.99 -0.83 -8.82
N HIS A 190 -21.17 -1.68 -9.46
CA HIS A 190 -21.22 -1.91 -10.90
C HIS A 190 -22.59 -2.44 -11.40
N ARG A 191 -23.23 -3.39 -10.70
CA ARG A 191 -24.53 -3.94 -11.09
C ARG A 191 -25.65 -2.90 -11.05
N MET A 192 -25.64 -1.99 -10.07
CA MET A 192 -26.61 -0.88 -10.03
C MET A 192 -26.44 0.10 -11.20
N LEU A 193 -25.23 0.23 -11.77
CA LEU A 193 -24.99 1.05 -12.97
C LEU A 193 -25.55 0.45 -14.26
N GLY A 194 -25.76 -0.87 -14.30
CA GLY A 194 -26.30 -1.57 -15.47
C GLY A 194 -27.83 -1.59 -15.54
N GLY A 195 -28.53 -1.30 -14.44
CA GLY A 195 -29.99 -1.42 -14.34
C GLY A 195 -30.75 -0.09 -14.23
N THR A 196 -30.10 0.98 -13.80
CA THR A 196 -30.73 2.30 -13.67
C THR A 196 -29.77 3.35 -14.22
N GLY A 197 -30.13 3.97 -15.34
CA GLY A 197 -29.34 4.99 -16.05
C GLY A 197 -29.20 6.32 -15.29
N ASP A 198 -28.88 6.27 -14.00
CA ASP A 198 -28.61 7.46 -13.19
C ASP A 198 -27.11 7.80 -13.27
N PRO A 199 -26.72 8.83 -14.04
CA PRO A 199 -25.32 9.19 -14.28
C PRO A 199 -24.55 9.60 -13.02
N THR A 200 -25.25 9.93 -11.92
CA THR A 200 -24.63 10.31 -10.65
C THR A 200 -23.98 9.12 -9.93
N SER A 201 -24.55 7.92 -10.05
CA SER A 201 -24.02 6.69 -9.46
C SER A 201 -22.80 6.17 -10.21
N ILE A 202 -22.79 6.27 -11.56
CA ILE A 202 -21.65 5.94 -12.44
C ILE A 202 -20.44 6.81 -12.09
N SER A 203 -20.67 8.08 -11.73
CA SER A 203 -19.61 9.01 -11.33
C SER A 203 -18.89 8.59 -10.04
N ARG A 204 -19.56 7.92 -9.07
CA ARG A 204 -18.97 7.64 -7.76
C ARG A 204 -18.00 6.46 -7.77
N LEU A 205 -18.28 5.42 -8.56
CA LEU A 205 -17.38 4.27 -8.70
C LEU A 205 -16.21 4.57 -9.64
N ASN A 206 -16.47 5.23 -10.78
CA ASN A 206 -15.43 5.64 -11.73
C ASN A 206 -14.47 6.69 -11.16
N ASN A 207 -14.88 7.43 -10.12
CA ASN A 207 -14.02 8.41 -9.46
C ASN A 207 -13.31 7.88 -8.20
N ASN A 208 -13.45 6.61 -7.84
CA ASN A 208 -12.75 6.07 -6.67
C ASN A 208 -11.40 5.42 -7.06
N PRO A 209 -10.26 6.14 -6.98
CA PRO A 209 -8.94 5.60 -7.34
C PRO A 209 -8.49 4.45 -6.44
N THR A 210 -9.17 4.23 -5.31
CA THR A 210 -8.77 3.22 -4.31
C THR A 210 -8.98 1.79 -4.79
N VAL A 211 -9.75 1.56 -5.88
CA VAL A 211 -9.89 0.23 -6.50
C VAL A 211 -8.53 -0.34 -6.91
N ALA A 212 -7.59 0.52 -7.34
CA ALA A 212 -6.24 0.08 -7.68
C ALA A 212 -5.46 -0.50 -6.48
N ILE A 213 -5.85 -0.16 -5.24
CA ILE A 213 -5.22 -0.67 -4.03
C ILE A 213 -5.58 -2.14 -3.79
N MET A 214 -6.69 -2.65 -4.35
CA MET A 214 -7.09 -4.06 -4.18
C MET A 214 -6.04 -5.04 -4.73
N GLN A 215 -5.34 -4.67 -5.80
CA GLN A 215 -4.26 -5.49 -6.35
C GLN A 215 -3.10 -5.65 -5.35
N ALA A 216 -2.79 -4.59 -4.59
CA ALA A 216 -1.63 -4.55 -3.72
C ALA A 216 -1.68 -5.66 -2.65
N SER A 217 -2.88 -5.96 -2.13
CA SER A 217 -3.13 -6.97 -1.10
C SER A 217 -2.49 -8.33 -1.42
N ALA A 218 -2.90 -8.91 -2.55
CA ALA A 218 -2.45 -10.22 -2.97
C ALA A 218 -0.98 -10.21 -3.39
N SER A 219 -0.51 -9.13 -4.04
CA SER A 219 0.90 -8.97 -4.42
C SER A 219 1.83 -8.93 -3.23
N ILE A 220 1.50 -8.15 -2.20
CA ILE A 220 2.34 -8.01 -0.99
C ILE A 220 2.36 -9.34 -0.22
N LEU A 221 1.22 -10.02 -0.06
CA LEU A 221 1.18 -11.35 0.56
C LEU A 221 1.95 -12.40 -0.24
N CYS A 222 1.85 -12.39 -1.57
CA CYS A 222 2.64 -13.27 -2.44
C CYS A 222 4.15 -13.02 -2.26
N SER A 223 4.53 -11.73 -2.17
CA SER A 223 5.92 -11.33 -1.95
C SER A 223 6.42 -11.75 -0.57
N GLY A 224 5.59 -11.59 0.46
CA GLY A 224 5.84 -12.06 1.82
C GLY A 224 5.96 -13.58 1.91
N TRP A 225 5.16 -14.33 1.14
CA TRP A 225 5.27 -15.79 1.06
C TRP A 225 6.64 -16.23 0.52
N HIS A 226 7.09 -15.62 -0.58
CA HIS A 226 8.40 -15.96 -1.13
C HIS A 226 9.58 -15.47 -0.27
N ALA A 227 9.43 -14.32 0.40
CA ALA A 227 10.45 -13.76 1.28
C ALA A 227 10.55 -14.51 2.62
N GLY A 228 9.43 -14.91 3.21
CA GLY A 228 9.30 -15.47 4.56
C GLY A 228 9.97 -16.82 4.80
N SER A 229 10.65 -17.39 3.79
CA SER A 229 11.39 -18.65 3.92
C SER A 229 10.52 -19.84 4.35
N PHE A 230 9.27 -19.90 3.89
CA PHE A 230 8.37 -21.07 4.09
C PHE A 230 8.87 -22.34 3.36
N LYS A 231 9.97 -22.24 2.59
CA LYS A 231 10.62 -23.31 1.82
C LYS A 231 11.23 -24.47 2.65
N GLY A 232 11.33 -24.35 3.97
CA GLY A 232 12.04 -25.31 4.83
C GLY A 232 11.24 -26.51 5.34
N SER A 233 9.94 -26.63 5.05
CA SER A 233 9.14 -27.79 5.52
C SER A 233 9.30 -28.98 4.59
N ALA A 234 10.02 -30.01 5.05
CA ALA A 234 10.50 -31.17 4.30
C ALA A 234 9.42 -32.06 3.63
N ASN A 235 8.13 -31.77 3.78
CA ASN A 235 7.03 -32.53 3.17
C ASN A 235 6.21 -31.75 2.12
N GLY A 236 6.61 -30.52 1.75
CA GLY A 236 5.67 -29.53 1.22
C GLY A 236 5.93 -28.88 -0.14
N SER A 237 6.73 -29.44 -1.05
CA SER A 237 7.09 -28.74 -2.31
C SER A 237 5.87 -28.33 -3.16
N VAL A 238 4.86 -29.19 -3.27
CA VAL A 238 3.66 -28.92 -4.09
C VAL A 238 2.71 -27.90 -3.43
N MET A 239 2.45 -28.04 -2.12
CA MET A 239 1.61 -27.07 -1.38
C MET A 239 2.28 -25.70 -1.25
N HIS A 240 3.61 -25.68 -1.15
CA HIS A 240 4.40 -24.45 -1.06
C HIS A 240 4.23 -23.59 -2.31
N ASP A 241 4.21 -24.21 -3.48
CA ASP A 241 4.04 -23.52 -4.75
C ASP A 241 2.57 -23.18 -5.04
N ALA A 242 1.62 -23.98 -4.54
CA ALA A 242 0.20 -23.73 -4.70
C ALA A 242 -0.27 -22.41 -4.05
N VAL A 243 0.15 -22.12 -2.80
CA VAL A 243 -0.26 -20.88 -2.11
C VAL A 243 0.28 -19.64 -2.82
N GLY A 244 1.57 -19.66 -3.19
CA GLY A 244 2.19 -18.58 -3.95
C GLY A 244 1.49 -18.38 -5.31
N PHE A 245 1.19 -19.47 -6.02
CA PHE A 245 0.46 -19.44 -7.28
C PHE A 245 -0.95 -18.84 -7.14
N VAL A 246 -1.71 -19.27 -6.12
CA VAL A 246 -3.06 -18.75 -5.87
C VAL A 246 -3.03 -17.25 -5.57
N LEU A 247 -2.08 -16.79 -4.75
CA LEU A 247 -1.93 -15.36 -4.44
C LEU A 247 -1.49 -14.55 -5.66
N PHE A 248 -0.57 -15.07 -6.46
CA PHE A 248 -0.15 -14.46 -7.72
C PHE A 248 -1.31 -14.35 -8.71
N PHE A 249 -2.05 -15.43 -8.92
CA PHE A 249 -3.20 -15.44 -9.82
C PHE A 249 -4.30 -14.49 -9.35
N THR A 250 -4.56 -14.47 -8.04
CA THR A 250 -5.50 -13.52 -7.41
C THR A 250 -5.07 -12.07 -7.65
N SER A 251 -3.78 -11.77 -7.53
CA SER A 251 -3.22 -10.45 -7.86
C SER A 251 -3.43 -10.10 -9.34
N MET A 252 -3.18 -11.02 -10.26
CA MET A 252 -3.40 -10.81 -11.69
C MET A 252 -4.87 -10.53 -12.02
N LEU A 253 -5.81 -11.23 -11.38
CA LEU A 253 -7.24 -10.95 -11.53
C LEU A 253 -7.61 -9.54 -11.06
N PHE A 254 -7.11 -9.11 -9.90
CA PHE A 254 -7.35 -7.76 -9.40
C PHE A 254 -6.66 -6.68 -10.25
N PHE A 255 -5.50 -6.98 -10.82
CA PHE A 255 -4.85 -6.11 -11.79
C PHE A 255 -5.72 -5.93 -13.03
N GLY A 256 -6.24 -7.02 -13.61
CA GLY A 256 -7.17 -6.97 -14.74
C GLY A 256 -8.40 -6.12 -14.44
N LEU A 257 -9.02 -6.32 -13.28
CA LEU A 257 -10.15 -5.49 -12.82
C LEU A 257 -9.77 -4.01 -12.67
N THR A 258 -8.59 -3.72 -12.13
CA THR A 258 -8.07 -2.36 -11.99
C THR A 258 -7.86 -1.70 -13.35
N VAL A 259 -7.27 -2.41 -14.32
CA VAL A 259 -7.07 -1.90 -15.69
C VAL A 259 -8.42 -1.60 -16.35
N VAL A 260 -9.39 -2.50 -16.24
CA VAL A 260 -10.75 -2.27 -16.76
C VAL A 260 -11.37 -1.02 -16.12
N ALA A 261 -11.31 -0.88 -14.80
CA ALA A 261 -11.83 0.29 -14.09
C ALA A 261 -11.15 1.59 -14.53
N LEU A 262 -9.83 1.59 -14.72
CA LEU A 262 -9.07 2.74 -15.21
C LEU A 262 -9.44 3.11 -16.66
N VAL A 263 -9.60 2.13 -17.55
CA VAL A 263 -10.00 2.36 -18.95
C VAL A 263 -11.41 2.93 -19.02
N VAL A 264 -12.36 2.41 -18.23
CA VAL A 264 -13.73 2.95 -18.14
C VAL A 264 -13.70 4.39 -17.63
N ARG A 265 -12.93 4.67 -16.57
CA ARG A 265 -12.76 6.03 -16.05
C ARG A 265 -12.21 6.99 -17.11
N TRP A 266 -11.16 6.58 -17.82
CA TRP A 266 -10.55 7.39 -18.86
C TRP A 266 -11.55 7.74 -19.97
N LYS A 267 -12.38 6.77 -20.39
CA LYS A 267 -13.47 7.02 -21.36
C LYS A 267 -14.48 8.05 -20.83
N VAL A 268 -14.91 7.92 -19.57
CA VAL A 268 -15.87 8.87 -18.97
C VAL A 268 -15.30 10.29 -18.92
N ILE A 269 -14.07 10.46 -18.44
CA ILE A 269 -13.39 11.76 -18.40
C ILE A 269 -13.34 12.38 -19.80
N ARG A 270 -12.98 11.58 -20.82
CA ARG A 270 -12.93 12.05 -22.21
C ARG A 270 -14.32 12.48 -22.73
N THR A 271 -15.37 11.76 -22.40
CA THR A 271 -16.75 12.07 -22.82
C THR A 271 -17.40 13.23 -22.06
N GLN A 272 -16.98 13.50 -20.82
CA GLN A 272 -17.48 14.63 -20.02
C GLN A 272 -16.71 15.93 -20.27
N SER A 273 -15.55 15.86 -20.94
CA SER A 273 -14.70 17.00 -21.25
C SER A 273 -14.84 17.68 -22.63
N PRO A 274 -15.95 17.65 -23.41
CA PRO A 274 -16.06 18.45 -24.63
C PRO A 274 -16.38 19.96 -24.42
N HIS A 275 -16.87 20.40 -23.26
CA HIS A 275 -17.48 21.76 -23.12
C HIS A 275 -16.93 22.66 -22.00
N ARG A 276 -15.67 22.51 -21.59
CA ARG A 276 -14.97 23.55 -20.80
C ARG A 276 -13.72 24.08 -21.51
N ILE A 277 -13.91 24.52 -22.74
CA ILE A 277 -13.11 25.60 -23.30
C ILE A 277 -14.09 26.75 -23.51
N LEU A 278 -14.38 27.47 -22.42
CA LEU A 278 -14.94 28.81 -22.57
C LEU A 278 -13.86 29.65 -23.27
N PRO A 279 -14.14 30.30 -24.41
CA PRO A 279 -13.19 31.23 -24.98
C PRO A 279 -12.96 32.34 -23.95
N TYR A 280 -11.70 32.56 -23.60
CA TYR A 280 -11.27 33.80 -22.98
C TYR A 280 -11.79 34.95 -23.85
N ARG A 281 -12.84 35.64 -23.40
CA ARG A 281 -13.14 36.97 -23.92
C ARG A 281 -12.11 37.90 -23.29
N HIS A 282 -11.23 38.40 -24.15
CA HIS A 282 -10.39 39.57 -23.92
C HIS A 282 -11.24 40.79 -23.54
#